data_AF-A0A3D5J7H1-F1
#
_entry.id   AF-A0A3D5J7H1-F1
#
_cell.length_a   1.000
_cell.length_b   1.000
_cell.length_c   1.000
_cell.angle_alpha   90.00
_cell.angle_beta   90.00
_cell.angle_gamma   90.00
#
_symmetry.space_group_name_H-M   'P 1'
#
loop_
_entity.id
_entity.type
_entity.pdbx_description
1 polymer ?
#
loop_
_entity_poly.entity_id
_entity_poly.type
_entity_poly.pdbx_seq_one_letter_code
_entity_poly.pdbx_strand_id
1 'polypeptide(L)'
;MIRKSTAKGFLWILISLGVLGCADMDPVEFDVEKPLSIKKQEELNSLEELKTYTSDDSRFKLGAGVSMSAYNAQGAMFSLTNENFQEVTAGYGMKHGAIVNDDGSLNLTSVNEFVENTTEQGVTIYGHTLMWHANQNASYLKSAIAPKEIPLPDGPGWMVLLDQSFETDDATGYQTNGPNAPIAFTAEGEGYNGVGRALKIVNAEVRANDWESQLFVTFPKVTEVGQKYRLEMDVRTEIAASFPTQAHTAPGGYKYWNFFGSISSTPEWKHINVETTIDANTSGCNTIAFNLGSNATTYYFDNIVVSWYNSKGVTYEERTPEEKKDTLSAHLEKWIEGIMTASKSNTHAWDVVNEPMDDANPYELKTGVGKTDLAEDEFYWQDYLGKDYAVTAFKLAEMYSNPDDLLFINDYNLEYNLDKCKGIIEYVNYIEEQGARVDGIGTQMHINIDSDKAKITEMFQLLAATGKMIKVSELDIGVGVKTTEANEELYVAQEEMYKFVMDQYFSLVPKAQQYGITIWSPTDSPASSSWRAGEPIGLWTEGFTRKPAYRGVVEGLGGIDIN
;
A
#
# COMPACT_ATOMS: atom_id res chain seq x y z
N MET A 1 -79.45 31.10 23.30
CA MET A 1 -79.08 30.20 24.42
C MET A 1 -77.60 30.46 24.72
N ILE A 2 -77.21 31.29 25.71
CA ILE A 2 -77.21 31.07 27.17
C ILE A 2 -76.41 29.77 27.47
N ARG A 3 -75.28 29.72 28.21
CA ARG A 3 -74.75 30.55 29.31
C ARG A 3 -73.25 30.30 29.53
N LYS A 4 -72.59 31.28 30.14
CA LYS A 4 -71.31 31.20 30.88
C LYS A 4 -71.52 30.66 32.33
N SER A 5 -70.39 30.20 32.89
CA SER A 5 -69.87 30.35 34.27
C SER A 5 -70.32 29.46 35.45
N THR A 6 -69.31 28.82 36.06
CA THR A 6 -68.94 28.74 37.50
C THR A 6 -69.97 28.29 38.56
N ALA A 7 -69.58 27.28 39.38
CA ALA A 7 -69.49 27.32 40.86
C ALA A 7 -69.12 25.92 41.41
N LYS A 8 -68.11 25.81 42.30
CA LYS A 8 -68.17 25.44 43.75
C LYS A 8 -69.24 24.37 44.07
N GLY A 9 -69.02 23.26 44.75
CA GLY A 9 -68.09 22.85 45.81
C GLY A 9 -68.85 21.87 46.74
N PHE A 10 -68.13 21.19 47.64
CA PHE A 10 -68.58 20.29 48.74
C PHE A 10 -68.88 18.82 48.46
N LEU A 11 -68.10 17.93 49.08
CA LEU A 11 -68.66 16.81 49.84
C LEU A 11 -67.76 16.37 51.03
N TRP A 12 -68.24 16.70 52.22
CA TRP A 12 -68.24 15.98 53.52
C TRP A 12 -66.98 15.33 54.13
N ILE A 13 -66.65 15.85 55.32
CA ILE A 13 -65.88 15.26 56.43
C ILE A 13 -66.85 14.52 57.37
N LEU A 14 -66.43 13.42 58.02
CA LEU A 14 -66.51 13.20 59.50
C LEU A 14 -66.00 11.80 59.94
N ILE A 15 -64.92 11.83 60.76
CA ILE A 15 -64.70 11.13 62.07
C ILE A 15 -64.40 9.61 62.02
N SER A 16 -63.41 9.01 62.72
CA SER A 16 -62.80 9.25 64.04
C SER A 16 -61.49 8.46 64.26
N LEU A 17 -60.58 9.08 65.02
CA LEU A 17 -59.65 8.56 66.06
C LEU A 17 -58.89 7.23 65.90
N GLY A 18 -57.56 7.36 66.01
CA GLY A 18 -56.64 6.29 66.42
C GLY A 18 -55.25 6.83 66.82
N VAL A 19 -55.12 7.21 68.10
CA VAL A 19 -53.93 7.24 68.98
C VAL A 19 -52.63 7.90 68.48
N LEU A 20 -52.25 8.99 69.17
CA LEU A 20 -50.93 9.60 69.19
C LEU A 20 -49.85 8.63 69.71
N GLY A 21 -48.89 8.30 68.86
CA GLY A 21 -47.51 8.04 69.28
C GLY A 21 -46.64 9.14 68.69
N CYS A 22 -46.18 10.08 69.52
CA CYS A 22 -45.15 11.03 69.13
C CYS A 22 -43.83 10.27 68.95
N ALA A 23 -43.47 9.98 67.70
CA ALA A 23 -42.07 9.91 67.33
C ALA A 23 -41.81 11.20 66.56
N ASP A 24 -40.96 12.08 67.11
CA ASP A 24 -40.33 13.12 66.31
C ASP A 24 -39.57 12.40 65.20
N MET A 25 -40.13 12.37 63.99
CA MET A 25 -39.35 12.07 62.81
C MET A 25 -38.63 13.36 62.45
N ASP A 26 -37.49 13.60 63.09
CA ASP A 26 -36.45 14.39 62.45
C ASP A 26 -36.16 13.66 61.13
N PRO A 27 -36.45 14.26 59.95
CA PRO A 27 -35.95 13.68 58.72
C PRO A 27 -34.44 13.62 58.88
N VAL A 28 -33.89 12.41 58.90
CA VAL A 28 -32.45 12.23 58.75
C VAL A 28 -32.17 12.77 57.35
N GLU A 29 -31.72 14.02 57.26
CA GLU A 29 -31.12 14.56 56.05
C GLU A 29 -29.88 13.72 55.77
N PHE A 30 -30.05 12.70 54.94
CA PHE A 30 -28.94 12.03 54.31
C PHE A 30 -28.42 12.98 53.25
N ASP A 31 -27.47 13.83 53.63
CA ASP A 31 -26.69 14.62 52.68
C ASP A 31 -25.75 13.65 51.94
N VAL A 32 -26.23 13.11 50.81
CA VAL A 32 -25.42 12.24 49.97
C VAL A 32 -24.61 13.14 49.05
N GLU A 33 -23.34 13.34 49.41
CA GLU A 33 -22.41 14.09 48.57
C GLU A 33 -22.35 13.45 47.17
N LYS A 34 -22.50 14.28 46.14
CA LYS A 34 -22.54 13.84 44.76
C LYS A 34 -21.26 13.08 44.40
N PRO A 35 -21.34 11.89 43.77
CA PRO A 35 -20.15 11.14 43.40
C PRO A 35 -19.21 11.98 42.53
N LEU A 36 -17.91 11.94 42.84
CA LEU A 36 -16.89 12.73 42.14
C LEU A 36 -16.90 12.50 40.62
N SER A 37 -17.20 11.28 40.17
CA SER A 37 -17.32 10.93 38.75
C SER A 37 -18.44 11.69 38.04
N ILE A 38 -19.60 11.87 38.69
CA ILE A 38 -20.71 12.64 38.13
C ILE A 38 -20.37 14.12 38.09
N LYS A 39 -19.71 14.64 39.15
CA LYS A 39 -19.27 16.04 39.17
C LYS A 39 -18.28 16.35 38.05
N LYS A 40 -17.26 15.50 37.86
CA LYS A 40 -16.28 15.62 36.77
C LYS A 40 -16.95 15.56 35.39
N GLN A 41 -17.92 14.67 35.20
CA GLN A 41 -18.62 14.58 33.92
C GLN A 41 -19.49 15.81 33.64
N GLU A 42 -20.13 16.38 34.66
CA GLU A 42 -20.89 17.62 34.50
C GLU A 42 -20.00 18.81 34.17
N GLU A 43 -18.80 18.89 34.76
CA GLU A 43 -17.79 19.89 34.40
C GLU A 43 -17.40 19.74 32.92
N LEU A 44 -17.07 18.52 32.46
CA LEU A 44 -16.77 18.27 31.05
C LEU A 44 -17.94 18.60 30.12
N ASN A 45 -19.17 18.29 30.53
CA ASN A 45 -20.37 18.57 29.73
C ASN A 45 -20.75 20.06 29.74
N SER A 46 -20.26 20.85 30.71
CA SER A 46 -20.48 22.29 30.77
C SER A 46 -19.61 23.09 29.81
N LEU A 47 -18.55 22.47 29.26
CA LEU A 47 -17.71 23.09 28.23
C LEU A 47 -18.51 23.33 26.94
N GLU A 48 -18.30 24.47 26.32
CA GLU A 48 -18.83 24.74 24.97
C GLU A 48 -18.23 23.81 23.91
N GLU A 49 -18.74 23.86 22.69
CA GLU A 49 -18.24 23.12 21.53
C GLU A 49 -16.84 23.59 21.12
N LEU A 50 -15.96 22.68 20.66
CA LEU A 50 -14.53 22.98 20.47
C LEU A 50 -14.27 24.19 19.55
N LYS A 51 -15.03 24.32 18.45
CA LYS A 51 -14.88 25.42 17.51
C LYS A 51 -15.12 26.81 18.13
N THR A 52 -15.84 26.93 19.25
CA THR A 52 -16.06 28.23 19.92
C THR A 52 -14.80 28.78 20.59
N TYR A 53 -13.83 27.91 20.90
CA TYR A 53 -12.54 28.30 21.46
C TYR A 53 -11.47 28.61 20.41
N THR A 54 -11.76 28.41 19.13
CA THR A 54 -10.80 28.75 18.06
C THR A 54 -10.71 30.26 17.87
N SER A 55 -9.51 30.78 17.58
CA SER A 55 -9.33 32.22 17.35
C SER A 55 -10.10 32.70 16.11
N ASP A 56 -10.48 33.99 16.07
CA ASP A 56 -11.09 34.63 14.89
C ASP A 56 -10.17 34.66 13.63
N ASP A 57 -8.98 34.04 13.66
CA ASP A 57 -8.15 33.88 12.47
C ASP A 57 -8.79 32.84 11.53
N SER A 58 -9.39 33.33 10.44
CA SER A 58 -10.10 32.50 9.47
C SER A 58 -9.24 31.41 8.80
N ARG A 59 -7.92 31.50 8.94
CA ARG A 59 -6.96 30.54 8.36
C ARG A 59 -6.79 29.29 9.22
N PHE A 60 -6.87 29.40 10.54
CA PHE A 60 -6.75 28.22 11.40
C PHE A 60 -8.01 27.36 11.29
N LYS A 61 -7.84 26.06 11.04
CA LYS A 61 -8.92 25.07 10.99
C LYS A 61 -8.74 24.03 12.09
N LEU A 62 -9.74 23.91 12.96
CA LEU A 62 -9.90 22.72 13.80
C LEU A 62 -10.69 21.66 13.02
N GLY A 63 -10.03 20.54 12.73
CA GLY A 63 -10.56 19.49 11.86
C GLY A 63 -10.88 18.18 12.58
N ALA A 64 -11.67 17.33 11.92
CA ALA A 64 -11.95 15.96 12.35
C ALA A 64 -11.74 14.93 11.23
N GLY A 65 -11.08 13.83 11.55
CA GLY A 65 -11.06 12.64 10.71
C GLY A 65 -12.42 11.94 10.77
N VAL A 66 -12.98 11.60 9.59
CA VAL A 66 -14.30 10.97 9.48
C VAL A 66 -14.29 9.84 8.46
N SER A 67 -15.17 8.85 8.67
CA SER A 67 -15.57 7.94 7.59
C SER A 67 -16.56 8.67 6.69
N MET A 68 -16.24 8.78 5.39
CA MET A 68 -17.11 9.43 4.40
C MET A 68 -18.51 8.82 4.37
N SER A 69 -18.61 7.48 4.44
CA SER A 69 -19.90 6.79 4.42
C SER A 69 -20.71 7.06 5.69
N ALA A 70 -20.06 7.09 6.86
CA ALA A 70 -20.74 7.40 8.13
C ALA A 70 -21.18 8.86 8.20
N TYR A 71 -20.39 9.78 7.63
CA TYR A 71 -20.74 11.19 7.54
C TYR A 71 -21.93 11.40 6.61
N ASN A 72 -21.94 10.77 5.43
CA ASN A 72 -23.06 10.84 4.48
C ASN A 72 -24.36 10.24 5.03
N ALA A 73 -24.25 9.26 5.94
CA ALA A 73 -25.42 8.71 6.63
C ALA A 73 -26.06 9.68 7.65
N GLN A 74 -25.44 10.84 7.90
CA GLN A 74 -25.94 11.93 8.77
C GLN A 74 -26.36 11.44 10.19
N GLY A 75 -25.59 10.50 10.76
CA GLY A 75 -25.84 9.97 12.11
C GLY A 75 -25.24 10.81 13.25
N ALA A 76 -25.10 10.23 14.44
CA ALA A 76 -24.57 10.94 15.62
C ALA A 76 -23.15 11.51 15.41
N MET A 77 -22.29 10.79 14.66
CA MET A 77 -20.97 11.30 14.30
C MET A 77 -21.02 12.54 13.42
N PHE A 78 -21.99 12.65 12.51
CA PHE A 78 -22.18 13.82 11.68
C PHE A 78 -22.53 15.04 12.55
N SER A 79 -23.51 14.91 13.46
CA SER A 79 -23.88 15.98 14.39
C SER A 79 -22.71 16.41 15.28
N LEU A 80 -22.04 15.45 15.94
CA LEU A 80 -20.89 15.72 16.80
C LEU A 80 -19.79 16.48 16.03
N THR A 81 -19.51 16.04 14.82
CA THR A 81 -18.47 16.65 13.97
C THR A 81 -18.83 18.09 13.64
N ASN A 82 -20.04 18.34 13.15
CA ASN A 82 -20.45 19.66 12.68
C ASN A 82 -20.67 20.66 13.82
N GLU A 83 -20.99 20.18 15.02
CA GLU A 83 -21.06 20.99 16.22
C GLU A 83 -19.68 21.45 16.69
N ASN A 84 -18.64 20.62 16.56
CA ASN A 84 -17.34 20.87 17.19
C ASN A 84 -16.23 21.32 16.24
N PHE A 85 -16.33 21.08 14.94
CA PHE A 85 -15.23 21.26 13.98
C PHE A 85 -15.59 22.19 12.82
N GLN A 86 -14.57 22.72 12.12
CA GLN A 86 -14.69 23.63 10.97
C GLN A 86 -14.27 22.95 9.66
N GLU A 87 -13.57 21.82 9.76
CA GLU A 87 -13.00 21.09 8.63
C GLU A 87 -13.13 19.57 8.87
N VAL A 88 -13.28 18.79 7.81
CA VAL A 88 -13.27 17.33 7.88
C VAL A 88 -12.29 16.71 6.89
N THR A 89 -11.73 15.57 7.28
CA THR A 89 -10.84 14.76 6.44
C THR A 89 -11.40 13.35 6.31
N ALA A 90 -11.66 12.90 5.08
CA ALA A 90 -12.15 11.55 4.83
C ALA A 90 -11.01 10.52 4.96
N GLY A 91 -11.07 9.63 5.96
CA GLY A 91 -9.95 8.72 6.26
C GLY A 91 -9.62 7.69 5.17
N TYR A 92 -10.62 7.26 4.38
CA TYR A 92 -10.43 6.39 3.21
C TYR A 92 -11.17 6.88 1.96
N GLY A 93 -12.33 7.53 2.15
CA GLY A 93 -13.29 7.80 1.08
C GLY A 93 -12.82 8.67 -0.08
N MET A 94 -11.67 9.35 0.05
CA MET A 94 -11.08 10.18 -1.01
C MET A 94 -9.70 9.67 -1.47
N LYS A 95 -9.29 8.46 -1.06
CA LYS A 95 -8.05 7.80 -1.49
C LYS A 95 -8.24 7.09 -2.84
N HIS A 96 -7.13 6.89 -3.55
CA HIS A 96 -7.13 6.27 -4.90
C HIS A 96 -7.87 4.93 -4.95
N GLY A 97 -7.61 4.02 -4.00
CA GLY A 97 -8.28 2.71 -3.93
C GLY A 97 -9.78 2.76 -3.62
N ALA A 98 -10.28 3.86 -3.06
CA ALA A 98 -11.72 4.03 -2.82
C ALA A 98 -12.48 4.50 -4.07
N ILE A 99 -11.79 5.19 -4.98
CA ILE A 99 -12.42 5.88 -6.11
C ILE A 99 -12.11 5.23 -7.45
N VAL A 100 -10.91 4.69 -7.65
CA VAL A 100 -10.47 4.14 -8.94
C VAL A 100 -10.88 2.67 -9.05
N ASN A 101 -11.78 2.39 -10.00
CA ASN A 101 -12.24 1.04 -10.32
C ASN A 101 -11.18 0.26 -11.13
N ASP A 102 -11.38 -1.05 -11.27
CA ASP A 102 -10.46 -1.95 -11.98
C ASP A 102 -10.34 -1.66 -13.49
N ASP A 103 -11.27 -0.90 -14.07
CA ASP A 103 -11.20 -0.40 -15.45
C ASP A 103 -10.62 1.02 -15.55
N GLY A 104 -10.25 1.61 -14.42
CA GLY A 104 -9.74 2.97 -14.31
C GLY A 104 -10.79 4.07 -14.33
N SER A 105 -12.09 3.72 -14.32
CA SER A 105 -13.15 4.71 -14.12
C SER A 105 -13.18 5.20 -12.68
N LEU A 106 -13.66 6.43 -12.47
CA LEU A 106 -13.73 7.06 -11.15
C LEU A 106 -15.14 6.96 -10.58
N ASN A 107 -15.29 6.39 -9.39
CA ASN A 107 -16.54 6.37 -8.63
C ASN A 107 -16.63 7.60 -7.70
N LEU A 108 -17.14 8.71 -8.23
CA LEU A 108 -17.21 9.99 -7.52
C LEU A 108 -18.54 10.22 -6.78
N THR A 109 -19.46 9.24 -6.79
CA THR A 109 -20.83 9.42 -6.27
C THR A 109 -20.83 9.83 -4.80
N SER A 110 -20.13 9.07 -3.95
CA SER A 110 -20.07 9.34 -2.52
C SER A 110 -19.25 10.58 -2.18
N VAL A 111 -18.29 10.96 -3.03
CA VAL A 111 -17.54 12.22 -2.90
C VAL A 111 -18.46 13.41 -3.13
N ASN A 112 -19.27 13.38 -4.19
CA ASN A 112 -20.23 14.45 -4.47
C ASN A 112 -21.22 14.64 -3.32
N GLU A 113 -21.76 13.54 -2.78
CA GLU A 113 -22.64 13.56 -1.61
C GLU A 113 -21.92 14.09 -0.36
N PHE A 114 -20.65 13.74 -0.16
CA PHE A 114 -19.85 14.26 0.95
C PHE A 114 -19.61 15.77 0.83
N VAL A 115 -19.33 16.26 -0.37
CA VAL A 115 -19.18 17.68 -0.68
C VAL A 115 -20.49 18.43 -0.43
N GLU A 116 -21.63 17.89 -0.86
CA GLU A 116 -22.95 18.47 -0.60
C GLU A 116 -23.24 18.56 0.90
N ASN A 117 -23.11 17.44 1.62
CA ASN A 117 -23.38 17.37 3.06
C ASN A 117 -22.47 18.28 3.90
N THR A 118 -21.20 18.44 3.51
CA THR A 118 -20.27 19.35 4.19
C THR A 118 -20.58 20.81 3.88
N THR A 119 -20.91 21.12 2.62
CA THR A 119 -21.31 22.47 2.18
C THR A 119 -22.56 22.94 2.92
N GLU A 120 -23.59 22.09 3.05
CA GLU A 120 -24.83 22.41 3.76
C GLU A 120 -24.60 22.77 5.24
N GLN A 121 -23.57 22.20 5.85
CA GLN A 121 -23.22 22.41 7.26
C GLN A 121 -22.22 23.56 7.46
N GLY A 122 -21.70 24.15 6.38
CA GLY A 122 -20.66 25.17 6.45
C GLY A 122 -19.33 24.63 6.98
N VAL A 123 -19.08 23.33 6.81
CA VAL A 123 -17.83 22.65 7.19
C VAL A 123 -17.02 22.42 5.92
N THR A 124 -15.73 22.77 5.95
CA THR A 124 -14.83 22.62 4.79
C THR A 124 -14.22 21.22 4.73
N ILE A 125 -13.67 20.83 3.57
CA ILE A 125 -12.96 19.56 3.39
C ILE A 125 -11.46 19.83 3.29
N TYR A 126 -10.67 19.03 4.00
CA TYR A 126 -9.25 18.83 3.74
C TYR A 126 -9.07 17.55 2.94
N GLY A 127 -8.58 17.68 1.71
CA GLY A 127 -8.46 16.57 0.78
C GLY A 127 -7.30 15.64 1.15
N HIS A 128 -7.61 14.37 1.35
CA HIS A 128 -6.64 13.35 1.72
C HIS A 128 -6.94 12.04 0.95
N THR A 129 -6.13 11.61 0.00
CA THR A 129 -4.89 12.23 -0.52
C THR A 129 -4.75 11.93 -2.02
N LEU A 130 -4.05 12.79 -2.76
CA LEU A 130 -3.89 12.66 -4.20
C LEU A 130 -2.88 11.58 -4.60
N MET A 131 -1.80 11.40 -3.84
CA MET A 131 -0.78 10.41 -4.17
C MET A 131 -0.18 9.78 -2.92
N TRP A 132 -0.26 8.44 -2.84
CA TRP A 132 0.26 7.66 -1.71
C TRP A 132 0.76 6.31 -2.22
N HIS A 133 1.60 5.65 -1.43
CA HIS A 133 2.09 4.32 -1.75
C HIS A 133 1.11 3.22 -1.31
N ALA A 134 0.22 3.48 -0.35
CA ALA A 134 -0.79 2.55 0.14
C ALA A 134 -2.22 3.00 -0.23
N ASN A 135 -3.21 2.13 0.02
CA ASN A 135 -4.62 2.33 -0.32
C ASN A 135 -4.82 2.76 -1.78
N GLN A 136 -4.06 2.15 -2.67
CA GLN A 136 -4.18 2.32 -4.12
C GLN A 136 -4.98 1.16 -4.70
N ASN A 137 -5.70 1.36 -5.81
CA ASN A 137 -6.03 0.25 -6.69
C ASN A 137 -4.76 -0.20 -7.45
N ALA A 138 -3.86 -0.89 -6.74
CA ALA A 138 -2.57 -1.30 -7.29
C ALA A 138 -2.73 -2.40 -8.35
N SER A 139 -3.80 -3.21 -8.27
CA SER A 139 -4.16 -4.19 -9.30
C SER A 139 -4.37 -3.50 -10.65
N TYR A 140 -5.20 -2.45 -10.68
CA TYR A 140 -5.43 -1.63 -11.86
C TYR A 140 -4.12 -1.03 -12.39
N LEU A 141 -3.35 -0.35 -11.53
CA LEU A 141 -2.10 0.30 -11.94
C LEU A 141 -1.09 -0.69 -12.52
N LYS A 142 -0.91 -1.87 -11.89
CA LYS A 142 -0.04 -2.95 -12.38
C LYS A 142 -0.54 -3.52 -13.71
N SER A 143 -1.87 -3.65 -13.89
CA SER A 143 -2.46 -4.11 -15.15
C SER A 143 -2.23 -3.13 -16.31
N ALA A 144 -2.27 -1.83 -16.03
CA ALA A 144 -2.09 -0.77 -17.03
C ALA A 144 -0.67 -0.79 -17.65
N ILE A 145 0.32 -1.23 -16.88
CA ILE A 145 1.72 -1.34 -17.30
C ILE A 145 2.17 -2.77 -17.58
N ALA A 146 1.24 -3.72 -17.64
CA ALA A 146 1.54 -5.11 -17.93
C ALA A 146 2.17 -5.27 -19.33
N PRO A 147 2.92 -6.37 -19.55
CA PRO A 147 3.48 -6.70 -20.86
C PRO A 147 2.44 -6.67 -21.96
N LYS A 148 2.82 -6.17 -23.13
CA LYS A 148 1.96 -6.13 -24.31
C LYS A 148 1.81 -7.53 -24.87
N GLU A 149 0.58 -7.93 -25.15
CA GLU A 149 0.31 -9.16 -25.89
C GLU A 149 0.56 -8.93 -27.38
N ILE A 150 1.46 -9.72 -27.97
CA ILE A 150 1.87 -9.66 -29.37
C ILE A 150 1.42 -10.95 -30.07
N PRO A 151 0.42 -10.87 -30.98
CA PRO A 151 0.01 -12.03 -31.76
C PRO A 151 1.14 -12.61 -32.60
N LEU A 152 1.26 -13.94 -32.64
CA LEU A 152 2.14 -14.62 -33.57
C LEU A 152 1.54 -14.53 -34.99
N PRO A 153 2.36 -14.25 -36.02
CA PRO A 153 1.87 -14.09 -37.41
C PRO A 153 1.03 -15.27 -37.92
N ASP A 154 1.42 -16.50 -37.55
CA ASP A 154 0.77 -17.73 -38.00
C ASP A 154 -0.13 -18.36 -36.92
N GLY A 155 -0.38 -17.66 -35.81
CA GLY A 155 -1.13 -18.19 -34.67
C GLY A 155 -0.33 -19.23 -33.87
N PRO A 156 -0.99 -20.26 -33.30
CA PRO A 156 -0.32 -21.28 -32.50
C PRO A 156 0.81 -22.00 -33.26
N GLY A 157 1.99 -22.10 -32.66
CA GLY A 157 3.18 -22.60 -33.36
C GLY A 157 4.35 -22.97 -32.45
N TRP A 158 5.39 -23.53 -33.06
CA TRP A 158 6.63 -23.90 -32.39
C TRP A 158 7.54 -22.68 -32.21
N MET A 159 7.99 -22.46 -30.98
CA MET A 159 8.89 -21.38 -30.59
C MET A 159 10.24 -21.98 -30.23
N VAL A 160 11.30 -21.56 -30.93
CA VAL A 160 12.67 -21.99 -30.66
C VAL A 160 13.13 -21.43 -29.31
N LEU A 161 13.61 -22.31 -28.43
CA LEU A 161 14.20 -21.96 -27.13
C LEU A 161 15.72 -22.02 -27.15
N LEU A 162 16.27 -22.91 -27.97
CA LEU A 162 17.69 -23.13 -28.14
C LEU A 162 17.96 -23.56 -29.58
N ASP A 163 19.01 -23.02 -30.17
CA ASP A 163 19.53 -23.39 -31.48
C ASP A 163 21.06 -23.47 -31.37
N GLN A 164 21.60 -24.69 -31.48
CA GLN A 164 23.03 -24.99 -31.41
C GLN A 164 23.48 -25.65 -32.70
N SER A 165 23.96 -24.82 -33.62
CA SER A 165 24.54 -25.25 -34.90
C SER A 165 26.01 -25.65 -34.81
N PHE A 166 26.71 -25.33 -33.72
CA PHE A 166 28.14 -25.62 -33.52
C PHE A 166 29.10 -25.02 -34.57
N GLU A 167 28.64 -24.07 -35.36
CA GLU A 167 29.48 -23.37 -36.35
C GLU A 167 30.41 -22.34 -35.71
N THR A 168 30.14 -21.95 -34.46
CA THR A 168 30.98 -21.04 -33.68
C THR A 168 31.48 -21.73 -32.41
N ASP A 169 32.48 -21.16 -31.77
CA ASP A 169 33.00 -21.66 -30.50
C ASP A 169 32.14 -21.23 -29.29
N ASP A 170 30.90 -20.77 -29.54
CA ASP A 170 29.92 -20.50 -28.48
C ASP A 170 29.56 -21.80 -27.77
N ALA A 171 29.77 -21.81 -26.45
CA ALA A 171 29.46 -22.93 -25.58
C ALA A 171 28.20 -22.67 -24.73
N THR A 172 27.45 -21.62 -25.02
CA THR A 172 26.22 -21.28 -24.31
C THR A 172 25.18 -22.37 -24.51
N GLY A 173 24.63 -22.90 -23.41
CA GLY A 173 23.53 -23.85 -23.47
C GLY A 173 23.92 -25.33 -23.64
N TYR A 174 25.21 -25.69 -23.61
CA TYR A 174 25.62 -27.08 -23.49
C TYR A 174 26.92 -27.27 -22.69
N GLN A 175 27.08 -28.44 -22.08
CA GLN A 175 28.30 -28.85 -21.38
C GLN A 175 28.34 -30.37 -21.20
N THR A 176 29.47 -30.95 -20.80
CA THR A 176 29.55 -32.37 -20.44
C THR A 176 29.81 -32.57 -18.94
N ASN A 177 29.64 -33.80 -18.45
CA ASN A 177 29.75 -34.13 -17.03
C ASN A 177 31.16 -34.51 -16.54
N GLY A 178 32.19 -34.37 -17.38
CA GLY A 178 33.58 -34.59 -16.97
C GLY A 178 34.46 -35.24 -18.03
N PRO A 179 35.63 -35.79 -17.62
CA PRO A 179 36.67 -36.27 -18.53
C PRO A 179 36.27 -37.50 -19.38
N ASN A 180 35.17 -38.17 -19.02
CA ASN A 180 34.65 -39.32 -19.75
C ASN A 180 33.87 -38.95 -21.02
N ALA A 181 33.52 -37.65 -21.16
CA ALA A 181 32.82 -37.08 -22.30
C ALA A 181 33.57 -35.81 -22.78
N PRO A 182 34.82 -35.94 -23.27
CA PRO A 182 35.57 -34.80 -23.77
C PRO A 182 34.90 -34.21 -25.02
N ILE A 183 34.71 -32.89 -25.02
CA ILE A 183 34.21 -32.13 -26.16
C ILE A 183 35.36 -31.83 -27.14
N ALA A 184 35.09 -32.03 -28.42
CA ALA A 184 35.86 -31.53 -29.54
C ALA A 184 34.90 -31.10 -30.66
N PHE A 185 35.44 -30.57 -31.76
CA PHE A 185 34.69 -30.29 -32.97
C PHE A 185 35.32 -31.02 -34.15
N THR A 186 34.50 -31.37 -35.15
CA THR A 186 35.00 -31.90 -36.42
C THR A 186 35.70 -30.81 -37.23
N ALA A 187 36.39 -31.22 -38.30
CA ALA A 187 36.87 -30.23 -39.28
C ALA A 187 35.68 -29.59 -40.01
N GLU A 188 35.92 -28.43 -40.61
CA GLU A 188 34.95 -27.80 -41.52
C GLU A 188 34.67 -28.73 -42.72
N GLY A 189 33.39 -28.89 -43.06
CA GLY A 189 32.92 -29.80 -44.10
C GLY A 189 32.67 -31.23 -43.60
N GLU A 190 32.78 -31.49 -42.29
CA GLU A 190 32.51 -32.79 -41.68
C GLU A 190 31.21 -32.82 -40.84
N GLY A 191 30.51 -31.68 -40.75
CA GLY A 191 29.17 -31.62 -40.16
C GLY A 191 28.11 -32.31 -41.02
N TYR A 192 26.84 -32.12 -40.66
CA TYR A 192 25.73 -32.75 -41.35
C TYR A 192 25.70 -32.38 -42.84
N ASN A 193 25.49 -33.37 -43.70
CA ASN A 193 25.56 -33.24 -45.17
C ASN A 193 26.87 -32.63 -45.72
N GLY A 194 27.97 -32.72 -44.97
CA GLY A 194 29.27 -32.20 -45.38
C GLY A 194 29.36 -30.67 -45.32
N VAL A 195 28.50 -30.04 -44.51
CA VAL A 195 28.50 -28.59 -44.25
C VAL A 195 29.03 -28.36 -42.84
N GLY A 196 29.86 -27.33 -42.66
CA GLY A 196 30.19 -26.82 -41.34
C GLY A 196 30.90 -27.80 -40.41
N ARG A 197 30.75 -27.61 -39.10
CA ARG A 197 31.37 -28.43 -38.04
C ARG A 197 30.30 -29.07 -37.16
N ALA A 198 30.58 -30.25 -36.64
CA ALA A 198 29.75 -30.90 -35.64
C ALA A 198 30.44 -30.99 -34.27
N LEU A 199 29.65 -30.99 -33.20
CA LEU A 199 30.11 -31.31 -31.85
C LEU A 199 30.49 -32.79 -31.77
N LYS A 200 31.71 -33.06 -31.33
CA LYS A 200 32.28 -34.41 -31.20
C LYS A 200 32.49 -34.76 -29.73
N ILE A 201 31.93 -35.89 -29.29
CA ILE A 201 32.10 -36.41 -27.92
C ILE A 201 32.59 -37.84 -27.96
N VAL A 202 33.70 -38.12 -27.27
CA VAL A 202 34.36 -39.44 -27.30
C VAL A 202 34.12 -40.21 -26.02
N ASN A 203 33.31 -41.28 -26.06
CA ASN A 203 33.27 -42.26 -24.98
C ASN A 203 34.20 -43.42 -25.31
N ALA A 204 35.42 -43.42 -24.76
CA ALA A 204 36.48 -44.34 -25.17
C ALA A 204 36.26 -45.81 -24.78
N GLU A 205 35.43 -46.08 -23.77
CA GLU A 205 35.14 -47.42 -23.26
C GLU A 205 33.70 -47.51 -22.77
N VAL A 206 33.15 -48.73 -22.72
CA VAL A 206 31.82 -48.95 -22.14
C VAL A 206 31.89 -48.64 -20.65
N ARG A 207 31.00 -47.78 -20.17
CA ARG A 207 30.95 -47.33 -18.78
C ARG A 207 30.12 -48.27 -17.91
N ALA A 208 30.36 -48.25 -16.60
CA ALA A 208 29.58 -49.05 -15.66
C ALA A 208 28.13 -48.56 -15.62
N ASN A 209 27.95 -47.24 -15.72
CA ASN A 209 26.67 -46.59 -15.87
C ASN A 209 26.69 -45.65 -17.09
N ASP A 210 25.60 -45.62 -17.84
CA ASP A 210 25.49 -44.83 -19.07
C ASP A 210 25.60 -43.31 -18.83
N TRP A 211 25.20 -42.83 -17.65
CA TRP A 211 25.34 -41.45 -17.21
C TRP A 211 26.77 -41.06 -16.79
N GLU A 212 27.76 -41.95 -16.81
CA GLU A 212 29.16 -41.58 -16.51
C GLU A 212 29.84 -40.79 -17.64
N SER A 213 29.18 -40.72 -18.82
CA SER A 213 29.55 -39.88 -19.96
C SER A 213 28.27 -39.20 -20.44
N GLN A 214 28.10 -37.90 -20.21
CA GLN A 214 26.88 -37.16 -20.59
C GLN A 214 27.17 -35.88 -21.34
N LEU A 215 26.29 -35.56 -22.29
CA LEU A 215 26.09 -34.22 -22.83
C LEU A 215 24.84 -33.62 -22.19
N PHE A 216 24.97 -32.44 -21.59
CA PHE A 216 23.86 -31.63 -21.13
C PHE A 216 23.57 -30.53 -22.13
N VAL A 217 22.29 -30.33 -22.44
CA VAL A 217 21.78 -29.24 -23.27
C VAL A 217 20.72 -28.49 -22.47
N THR A 218 20.97 -27.21 -22.17
CA THR A 218 20.14 -26.37 -21.31
C THR A 218 19.46 -25.27 -22.12
N PHE A 219 18.16 -25.09 -21.90
CA PHE A 219 17.33 -24.08 -22.55
C PHE A 219 16.68 -23.14 -21.51
N PRO A 220 16.32 -21.90 -21.88
CA PRO A 220 15.96 -20.86 -20.90
C PRO A 220 14.61 -21.06 -20.22
N LYS A 221 13.67 -21.76 -20.86
CA LYS A 221 12.31 -21.96 -20.31
C LYS A 221 12.25 -23.21 -19.43
N VAL A 222 11.78 -23.06 -18.19
CA VAL A 222 11.43 -24.20 -17.31
C VAL A 222 10.15 -24.86 -17.80
N THR A 223 10.14 -26.18 -17.90
CA THR A 223 9.00 -26.97 -18.37
C THR A 223 7.84 -26.95 -17.37
N GLU A 224 6.61 -26.92 -17.87
CA GLU A 224 5.39 -27.03 -17.04
C GLU A 224 4.49 -28.14 -17.57
N VAL A 225 3.74 -28.79 -16.68
CA VAL A 225 2.82 -29.89 -17.02
C VAL A 225 1.87 -29.50 -18.14
N GLY A 226 1.74 -30.36 -19.15
CA GLY A 226 0.85 -30.19 -20.30
C GLY A 226 1.46 -29.41 -21.47
N GLN A 227 2.61 -28.76 -21.30
CA GLN A 227 3.33 -28.12 -22.41
C GLN A 227 3.90 -29.18 -23.35
N LYS A 228 4.02 -28.86 -24.64
CA LYS A 228 4.69 -29.71 -25.63
C LYS A 228 6.06 -29.14 -25.98
N TYR A 229 7.04 -30.02 -26.07
CA TYR A 229 8.40 -29.69 -26.47
C TYR A 229 8.84 -30.58 -27.62
N ARG A 230 9.73 -30.06 -28.45
CA ARG A 230 10.33 -30.75 -29.59
C ARG A 230 11.84 -30.62 -29.51
N LEU A 231 12.51 -31.75 -29.69
CA LEU A 231 13.95 -31.83 -29.89
C LEU A 231 14.21 -32.23 -31.34
N GLU A 232 14.91 -31.36 -32.05
CA GLU A 232 15.44 -31.60 -33.38
C GLU A 232 16.97 -31.64 -33.30
N MET A 233 17.61 -32.59 -33.98
CA MET A 233 19.07 -32.64 -34.10
C MET A 233 19.50 -33.56 -35.22
N ASP A 234 20.70 -33.36 -35.75
CA ASP A 234 21.37 -34.31 -36.60
C ASP A 234 22.41 -35.07 -35.78
N VAL A 235 22.44 -36.40 -35.91
CA VAL A 235 23.33 -37.23 -35.10
C VAL A 235 23.89 -38.40 -35.89
N ARG A 236 25.17 -38.73 -35.64
CA ARG A 236 25.80 -39.99 -36.04
C ARG A 236 26.77 -40.50 -35.00
N THR A 237 27.14 -41.77 -35.11
CA THR A 237 28.11 -42.44 -34.24
C THR A 237 29.00 -43.40 -35.03
N GLU A 238 30.23 -43.67 -34.59
CA GLU A 238 31.15 -44.57 -35.34
C GLU A 238 30.68 -46.03 -35.41
N ILE A 239 29.72 -46.42 -34.57
CA ILE A 239 29.04 -47.72 -34.56
C ILE A 239 27.56 -47.50 -34.27
N ALA A 240 26.70 -48.45 -34.61
CA ALA A 240 25.30 -48.39 -34.19
C ALA A 240 25.20 -48.28 -32.65
N ALA A 241 24.53 -47.24 -32.15
CA ALA A 241 24.42 -46.92 -30.73
C ALA A 241 23.02 -46.42 -30.38
N SER A 242 22.60 -46.65 -29.13
CA SER A 242 21.36 -46.13 -28.57
C SER A 242 21.63 -45.52 -27.21
N PHE A 243 21.17 -44.28 -27.00
CA PHE A 243 21.43 -43.52 -25.78
C PHE A 243 20.15 -42.82 -25.29
N PRO A 244 19.76 -42.99 -24.01
CA PRO A 244 18.58 -42.35 -23.46
C PRO A 244 18.82 -40.86 -23.18
N THR A 245 17.71 -40.12 -23.12
CA THR A 245 17.67 -38.73 -22.64
C THR A 245 17.02 -38.66 -21.26
N GLN A 246 17.63 -37.93 -20.32
CA GLN A 246 17.11 -37.69 -18.98
C GLN A 246 16.67 -36.23 -18.83
N ALA A 247 15.69 -35.99 -17.96
CA ALA A 247 15.19 -34.67 -17.62
C ALA A 247 15.90 -34.15 -16.37
N HIS A 248 16.46 -32.95 -16.46
CA HIS A 248 17.26 -32.34 -15.42
C HIS A 248 16.78 -30.91 -15.12
N THR A 249 16.86 -30.49 -13.84
CA THR A 249 16.53 -29.13 -13.37
C THR A 249 17.65 -28.12 -13.61
N ALA A 250 18.86 -28.61 -13.83
CA ALA A 250 20.07 -27.93 -14.27
C ALA A 250 21.08 -29.03 -14.68
N PRO A 251 22.20 -28.74 -15.37
CA PRO A 251 23.22 -29.76 -15.64
C PRO A 251 23.61 -30.54 -14.37
N GLY A 252 23.51 -31.87 -14.41
CA GLY A 252 23.72 -32.75 -13.25
C GLY A 252 22.57 -32.82 -12.22
N GLY A 253 21.58 -31.92 -12.27
CA GLY A 253 20.38 -31.93 -11.43
C GLY A 253 19.33 -32.93 -11.91
N TYR A 254 19.64 -34.23 -11.82
CA TYR A 254 18.77 -35.31 -12.29
C TYR A 254 17.37 -35.25 -11.66
N LYS A 255 16.33 -35.37 -12.48
CA LYS A 255 14.94 -35.47 -12.04
C LYS A 255 14.26 -36.75 -12.50
N TYR A 256 14.36 -37.07 -13.79
CA TYR A 256 13.65 -38.21 -14.36
C TYR A 256 14.42 -38.86 -15.50
N TRP A 257 14.33 -40.19 -15.58
CA TRP A 257 15.16 -41.04 -16.45
C TRP A 257 14.82 -40.93 -17.95
N ASN A 258 13.66 -40.36 -18.30
CA ASN A 258 13.19 -40.25 -19.68
C ASN A 258 12.66 -38.85 -19.97
N PHE A 259 13.28 -38.13 -20.91
CA PHE A 259 12.77 -36.82 -21.34
C PHE A 259 12.17 -36.85 -22.76
N PHE A 260 12.98 -37.24 -23.73
CA PHE A 260 12.66 -37.36 -25.16
C PHE A 260 12.84 -38.80 -25.67
N GLY A 261 12.84 -39.79 -24.78
CA GLY A 261 13.08 -41.19 -25.12
C GLY A 261 14.56 -41.52 -25.32
N SER A 262 14.80 -42.64 -25.99
CA SER A 262 16.14 -43.04 -26.44
C SER A 262 16.37 -42.68 -27.89
N ILE A 263 17.55 -42.14 -28.17
CA ILE A 263 17.98 -41.79 -29.51
C ILE A 263 18.87 -42.89 -30.04
N SER A 264 18.58 -43.36 -31.25
CA SER A 264 19.41 -44.36 -31.95
C SER A 264 20.08 -43.74 -33.15
N SER A 265 21.36 -44.06 -33.32
CA SER A 265 22.26 -43.54 -34.37
C SER A 265 23.09 -44.66 -34.98
N THR A 266 23.60 -44.41 -36.18
CA THR A 266 24.51 -45.29 -36.94
C THR A 266 25.69 -44.46 -37.46
N PRO A 267 26.65 -45.07 -38.19
CA PRO A 267 27.69 -44.31 -38.90
C PRO A 267 27.18 -43.30 -39.92
N GLU A 268 25.93 -43.43 -40.35
CA GLU A 268 25.29 -42.47 -41.24
C GLU A 268 24.59 -41.37 -40.41
N TRP A 269 24.69 -40.13 -40.89
CA TRP A 269 23.95 -39.01 -40.32
C TRP A 269 22.44 -39.26 -40.37
N LYS A 270 21.78 -39.00 -39.25
CA LYS A 270 20.34 -39.12 -39.11
C LYS A 270 19.76 -37.88 -38.46
N HIS A 271 18.78 -37.29 -39.14
CA HIS A 271 17.93 -36.27 -38.55
C HIS A 271 16.95 -36.89 -37.56
N ILE A 272 16.91 -36.33 -36.35
CA ILE A 272 16.03 -36.69 -35.25
C ILE A 272 15.04 -35.55 -35.08
N ASN A 273 13.76 -35.90 -34.98
CA ASN A 273 12.69 -34.99 -34.63
C ASN A 273 11.75 -35.73 -33.68
N VAL A 274 11.82 -35.41 -32.39
CA VAL A 274 11.04 -36.06 -31.34
C VAL A 274 10.28 -35.03 -30.53
N GLU A 275 8.99 -35.29 -30.33
CA GLU A 275 8.12 -34.46 -29.52
C GLU A 275 7.77 -35.18 -28.21
N THR A 276 7.60 -34.41 -27.14
CA THR A 276 7.14 -34.91 -25.85
C THR A 276 6.13 -33.95 -25.25
N THR A 277 5.22 -34.48 -24.43
CA THR A 277 4.31 -33.68 -23.60
C THR A 277 4.76 -33.79 -22.15
N ILE A 278 4.98 -32.65 -21.51
CA ILE A 278 5.51 -32.57 -20.16
C ILE A 278 4.49 -33.12 -19.17
N ASP A 279 4.93 -34.07 -18.35
CA ASP A 279 4.16 -34.64 -17.25
C ASP A 279 4.69 -34.13 -15.89
N ALA A 280 4.14 -34.64 -14.80
CA ALA A 280 4.59 -34.24 -13.46
C ALA A 280 6.05 -34.61 -13.16
N ASN A 281 6.58 -35.68 -13.79
CA ASN A 281 7.95 -36.13 -13.57
C ASN A 281 8.98 -35.24 -14.29
N THR A 282 8.58 -34.69 -15.44
CA THR A 282 9.44 -33.90 -16.34
C THR A 282 9.17 -32.39 -16.30
N SER A 283 8.19 -31.95 -15.51
CA SER A 283 7.94 -30.54 -15.18
C SER A 283 9.03 -29.98 -14.25
N GLY A 284 9.30 -28.67 -14.30
CA GLY A 284 10.35 -28.03 -13.51
C GLY A 284 11.77 -28.30 -14.03
N CYS A 285 11.92 -28.84 -15.23
CA CYS A 285 13.19 -29.13 -15.87
C CYS A 285 13.52 -28.08 -16.93
N ASN A 286 14.79 -27.93 -17.26
CA ASN A 286 15.24 -27.06 -18.35
C ASN A 286 16.49 -27.60 -19.07
N THR A 287 16.89 -28.85 -18.74
CA THR A 287 18.11 -29.46 -19.24
C THR A 287 17.83 -30.88 -19.71
N ILE A 288 18.29 -31.21 -20.91
CA ILE A 288 18.33 -32.56 -21.48
C ILE A 288 19.71 -33.14 -21.19
N ALA A 289 19.78 -34.32 -20.58
CA ALA A 289 21.02 -35.07 -20.47
C ALA A 289 21.00 -36.25 -21.44
N PHE A 290 21.94 -36.32 -22.37
CA PHE A 290 22.15 -37.48 -23.24
C PHE A 290 23.14 -38.43 -22.55
N ASN A 291 22.75 -39.68 -22.29
CA ASN A 291 23.61 -40.67 -21.63
C ASN A 291 24.43 -41.48 -22.64
N LEU A 292 25.71 -41.15 -22.77
CA LEU A 292 26.59 -41.64 -23.83
C LEU A 292 27.51 -42.79 -23.40
N GLY A 293 27.37 -43.31 -22.17
CA GLY A 293 28.30 -44.29 -21.60
C GLY A 293 28.12 -45.75 -22.06
N SER A 294 26.96 -46.10 -22.65
CA SER A 294 26.62 -47.50 -22.99
C SER A 294 27.46 -48.10 -24.12
N ASN A 295 28.07 -47.28 -24.97
CA ASN A 295 28.85 -47.73 -26.12
C ASN A 295 30.23 -47.05 -26.14
N ALA A 296 31.28 -47.84 -26.36
CA ALA A 296 32.61 -47.30 -26.67
C ALA A 296 32.61 -46.77 -28.11
N THR A 297 32.31 -45.49 -28.31
CA THR A 297 32.17 -44.86 -29.62
C THR A 297 32.38 -43.36 -29.54
N THR A 298 32.48 -42.72 -30.70
CA THR A 298 32.40 -41.27 -30.82
C THR A 298 31.01 -40.88 -31.30
N TYR A 299 30.42 -39.90 -30.61
CA TYR A 299 29.15 -39.28 -30.93
C TYR A 299 29.39 -37.95 -31.63
N TYR A 300 28.63 -37.69 -32.68
CA TYR A 300 28.63 -36.43 -33.41
C TYR A 300 27.23 -35.85 -33.39
N PHE A 301 27.10 -34.64 -32.85
CA PHE A 301 25.85 -33.89 -32.79
C PHE A 301 25.98 -32.64 -33.64
N ASP A 302 24.93 -32.32 -34.37
CA ASP A 302 24.83 -31.12 -35.17
C ASP A 302 23.38 -30.58 -35.11
N ASN A 303 23.22 -29.27 -35.26
CA ASN A 303 21.93 -28.56 -35.28
C ASN A 303 20.96 -28.95 -34.14
N ILE A 304 21.42 -28.95 -32.88
CA ILE A 304 20.52 -29.24 -31.74
C ILE A 304 19.58 -28.05 -31.54
N VAL A 305 18.30 -28.26 -31.83
CA VAL A 305 17.23 -27.28 -31.66
C VAL A 305 16.20 -27.80 -30.65
N VAL A 306 15.92 -27.00 -29.62
CA VAL A 306 14.83 -27.27 -28.67
C VAL A 306 13.75 -26.22 -28.86
N SER A 307 12.52 -26.66 -29.11
CA SER A 307 11.35 -25.80 -29.28
C SER A 307 10.23 -26.17 -28.31
N TRP A 308 9.38 -25.21 -27.98
CA TRP A 308 8.12 -25.46 -27.27
C TRP A 308 6.92 -25.01 -28.11
N TYR A 309 5.77 -25.66 -27.92
CA TYR A 309 4.56 -25.31 -28.66
C TYR A 309 3.77 -24.24 -27.92
N ASN A 310 3.68 -23.05 -28.50
CA ASN A 310 2.84 -21.96 -28.02
C ASN A 310 1.41 -22.14 -28.54
N SER A 311 0.56 -22.77 -27.74
CA SER A 311 -0.84 -23.01 -28.11
C SER A 311 -1.72 -21.75 -28.13
N LYS A 312 -1.27 -20.64 -27.50
CA LYS A 312 -2.05 -19.41 -27.42
C LYS A 312 -1.94 -18.54 -28.67
N GLY A 313 -0.88 -18.72 -29.45
CA GLY A 313 -0.64 -17.88 -30.64
C GLY A 313 -0.28 -16.43 -30.30
N VAL A 314 0.17 -16.17 -29.07
CA VAL A 314 0.58 -14.83 -28.63
C VAL A 314 1.87 -14.92 -27.81
N THR A 315 2.69 -13.90 -27.90
CA THR A 315 3.88 -13.68 -27.07
C THR A 315 3.68 -12.42 -26.24
N TYR A 316 4.56 -12.17 -25.28
CA TYR A 316 4.48 -10.98 -24.44
C TYR A 316 5.78 -10.19 -24.58
N GLU A 317 5.64 -8.89 -24.78
CA GLU A 317 6.74 -7.93 -24.82
C GLU A 317 6.64 -7.00 -23.61
N GLU A 318 7.69 -6.95 -22.79
CA GLU A 318 7.77 -6.02 -21.67
C GLU A 318 7.67 -4.58 -22.18
N ARG A 319 6.84 -3.77 -21.52
CA ARG A 319 6.82 -2.33 -21.78
C ARG A 319 8.14 -1.71 -21.37
N THR A 320 8.65 -0.79 -22.18
CA THR A 320 9.84 -0.02 -21.82
C THR A 320 9.57 0.85 -20.58
N PRO A 321 10.60 1.24 -19.81
CA PRO A 321 10.41 2.16 -18.67
C PRO A 321 9.67 3.45 -19.04
N GLU A 322 9.95 4.01 -20.23
CA GLU A 322 9.28 5.23 -20.71
C GLU A 322 7.79 4.99 -20.99
N GLU A 323 7.42 3.88 -21.62
CA GLU A 323 6.01 3.55 -21.85
C GLU A 323 5.25 3.31 -20.54
N LYS A 324 5.90 2.71 -19.53
CA LYS A 324 5.31 2.54 -18.19
C LYS A 324 5.11 3.91 -17.53
N LYS A 325 6.11 4.78 -17.60
CA LYS A 325 6.05 6.16 -17.09
C LYS A 325 4.94 6.97 -17.75
N ASP A 326 4.84 6.97 -19.08
CA ASP A 326 3.81 7.68 -19.83
C ASP A 326 2.41 7.20 -19.46
N THR A 327 2.22 5.87 -19.42
CA THR A 327 0.94 5.25 -19.06
C THR A 327 0.52 5.65 -17.64
N LEU A 328 1.42 5.54 -16.66
CA LEU A 328 1.13 5.89 -15.27
C LEU A 328 0.93 7.39 -15.08
N SER A 329 1.66 8.24 -15.80
CA SER A 329 1.49 9.70 -15.73
C SER A 329 0.10 10.11 -16.20
N ALA A 330 -0.40 9.51 -17.29
CA ALA A 330 -1.77 9.75 -17.76
C ALA A 330 -2.84 9.26 -16.77
N HIS A 331 -2.61 8.12 -16.10
CA HIS A 331 -3.52 7.63 -15.04
C HIS A 331 -3.51 8.53 -13.80
N LEU A 332 -2.33 9.02 -13.40
CA LEU A 332 -2.18 9.96 -12.29
C LEU A 332 -2.90 11.28 -12.57
N GLU A 333 -2.75 11.85 -13.77
CA GLU A 333 -3.45 13.07 -14.18
C GLU A 333 -4.97 12.87 -14.16
N LYS A 334 -5.48 11.80 -14.77
CA LYS A 334 -6.93 11.47 -14.75
C LYS A 334 -7.48 11.37 -13.33
N TRP A 335 -6.74 10.72 -12.43
CA TRP A 335 -7.12 10.57 -11.03
C TRP A 335 -7.16 11.92 -10.30
N ILE A 336 -6.07 12.70 -10.37
CA ILE A 336 -5.95 14.01 -9.71
C ILE A 336 -7.01 14.99 -10.25
N GLU A 337 -7.13 15.10 -11.57
CA GLU A 337 -8.14 15.94 -12.22
C GLU A 337 -9.55 15.58 -11.71
N GLY A 338 -9.90 14.30 -11.74
CA GLY A 338 -11.24 13.84 -11.43
C GLY A 338 -11.66 14.11 -9.99
N ILE A 339 -10.80 13.75 -9.02
CA ILE A 339 -11.13 13.93 -7.60
C ILE A 339 -11.13 15.41 -7.19
N MET A 340 -10.15 16.19 -7.67
CA MET A 340 -10.09 17.62 -7.36
C MET A 340 -11.24 18.38 -8.01
N THR A 341 -11.60 18.05 -9.26
CA THR A 341 -12.75 18.68 -9.94
C THR A 341 -14.06 18.36 -9.22
N ALA A 342 -14.27 17.10 -8.81
CA ALA A 342 -15.51 16.68 -8.14
C ALA A 342 -15.72 17.37 -6.78
N SER A 343 -14.64 17.70 -6.08
CA SER A 343 -14.68 18.25 -4.73
C SER A 343 -14.28 19.71 -4.62
N LYS A 344 -14.07 20.37 -5.78
CA LYS A 344 -13.52 21.72 -5.93
C LYS A 344 -14.28 22.81 -5.18
N SER A 345 -15.59 22.63 -4.97
CA SER A 345 -16.45 23.66 -4.37
C SER A 345 -16.29 23.80 -2.87
N ASN A 346 -15.76 22.78 -2.17
CA ASN A 346 -15.65 22.79 -0.70
C ASN A 346 -14.34 22.20 -0.17
N THR A 347 -13.37 21.90 -1.04
CA THR A 347 -12.03 21.43 -0.64
C THR A 347 -11.01 22.51 -0.93
N HIS A 348 -10.35 23.02 0.12
CA HIS A 348 -9.47 24.20 0.04
C HIS A 348 -8.01 23.92 0.39
N ALA A 349 -7.69 22.69 0.80
CA ALA A 349 -6.33 22.24 0.95
C ALA A 349 -6.25 20.74 0.69
N TRP A 350 -5.08 20.29 0.25
CA TRP A 350 -4.84 18.90 -0.14
C TRP A 350 -3.52 18.39 0.37
N ASP A 351 -3.53 17.18 0.94
CA ASP A 351 -2.35 16.33 0.93
C ASP A 351 -2.13 15.84 -0.50
N VAL A 352 -1.20 16.48 -1.19
CA VAL A 352 -0.83 16.10 -2.56
C VAL A 352 -0.04 14.79 -2.55
N VAL A 353 0.94 14.70 -1.65
CA VAL A 353 1.75 13.49 -1.47
C VAL A 353 1.74 13.09 0.00
N ASN A 354 1.33 11.87 0.27
CA ASN A 354 1.31 11.29 1.60
C ASN A 354 2.45 10.28 1.75
N GLU A 355 3.15 10.36 2.88
CA GLU A 355 4.16 9.41 3.37
C GLU A 355 5.24 9.04 2.35
N PRO A 356 5.93 10.02 1.76
CA PRO A 356 6.98 9.76 0.78
C PRO A 356 8.25 9.17 1.42
N MET A 357 8.56 9.47 2.69
CA MET A 357 9.86 9.19 3.28
C MET A 357 9.97 7.77 3.84
N ASP A 358 11.10 7.11 3.58
CA ASP A 358 11.38 5.77 4.09
C ASP A 358 11.71 5.79 5.59
N ASP A 359 11.19 4.83 6.36
CA ASP A 359 11.40 4.83 7.81
C ASP A 359 12.79 4.31 8.20
N ALA A 360 13.38 3.41 7.38
CA ALA A 360 14.71 2.86 7.62
C ALA A 360 15.81 3.78 7.05
N ASN A 361 15.50 4.54 6.01
CA ASN A 361 16.40 5.49 5.35
C ASN A 361 15.73 6.87 5.30
N PRO A 362 15.75 7.66 6.40
CA PRO A 362 14.90 8.84 6.57
C PRO A 362 15.05 9.98 5.56
N TYR A 363 16.10 9.96 4.74
CA TYR A 363 16.37 10.93 3.65
C TYR A 363 16.05 10.38 2.25
N GLU A 364 15.63 9.12 2.16
CA GLU A 364 15.29 8.46 0.91
C GLU A 364 13.77 8.27 0.76
N LEU A 365 13.31 8.12 -0.47
CA LEU A 365 11.92 7.85 -0.78
C LEU A 365 11.59 6.37 -0.59
N LYS A 366 10.35 6.07 -0.17
CA LYS A 366 9.85 4.70 -0.06
C LYS A 366 9.90 3.99 -1.42
N THR A 367 10.38 2.74 -1.41
CA THR A 367 10.42 1.87 -2.59
C THR A 367 9.77 0.52 -2.31
N GLY A 368 9.14 -0.06 -3.34
CA GLY A 368 8.67 -1.44 -3.34
C GLY A 368 9.74 -2.42 -3.83
N VAL A 369 10.85 -1.92 -4.40
CA VAL A 369 11.92 -2.75 -4.96
C VAL A 369 12.56 -3.61 -3.86
N GLY A 370 12.60 -4.92 -4.10
CA GLY A 370 13.18 -5.89 -3.17
C GLY A 370 12.26 -6.35 -2.05
N LYS A 371 11.04 -5.81 -1.93
CA LYS A 371 10.03 -6.32 -0.98
C LYS A 371 9.39 -7.60 -1.52
N THR A 372 9.34 -8.64 -0.68
CA THR A 372 8.74 -9.94 -1.03
C THR A 372 7.25 -10.04 -0.67
N ASP A 373 6.80 -9.23 0.29
CA ASP A 373 5.45 -9.27 0.86
C ASP A 373 4.75 -7.91 0.74
N LEU A 374 4.59 -7.44 -0.51
CA LEU A 374 3.85 -6.21 -0.80
C LEU A 374 2.34 -6.43 -0.61
N ALA A 375 1.69 -5.53 0.14
CA ALA A 375 0.24 -5.58 0.29
C ALA A 375 -0.48 -5.34 -1.06
N GLU A 376 -1.70 -5.86 -1.19
CA GLU A 376 -2.46 -5.81 -2.46
C GLU A 376 -2.78 -4.38 -2.91
N ASP A 377 -2.87 -3.44 -1.97
CA ASP A 377 -3.17 -2.03 -2.20
C ASP A 377 -1.91 -1.14 -2.22
N GLU A 378 -0.72 -1.73 -2.20
CA GLU A 378 0.54 -1.00 -2.30
C GLU A 378 1.04 -0.83 -3.74
N PHE A 379 1.36 0.43 -4.08
CA PHE A 379 1.95 0.85 -5.35
C PHE A 379 2.91 2.03 -5.15
N TYR A 380 4.20 1.84 -5.44
CA TYR A 380 5.24 2.84 -5.21
C TYR A 380 5.52 3.64 -6.48
N TRP A 381 4.87 4.80 -6.61
CA TRP A 381 4.97 5.67 -7.77
C TRP A 381 6.42 6.04 -8.15
N GLN A 382 7.29 6.25 -7.16
CA GLN A 382 8.69 6.62 -7.39
C GLN A 382 9.49 5.53 -8.13
N ASP A 383 9.10 4.25 -8.01
CA ASP A 383 9.78 3.14 -8.70
C ASP A 383 9.60 3.20 -10.23
N TYR A 384 8.61 3.97 -10.71
CA TYR A 384 8.28 4.11 -12.13
C TYR A 384 8.47 5.53 -12.65
N LEU A 385 8.12 6.53 -11.83
CA LEU A 385 8.18 7.96 -12.19
C LEU A 385 9.48 8.64 -11.71
N GLY A 386 10.28 7.95 -10.89
CA GLY A 386 11.50 8.48 -10.28
C GLY A 386 11.23 9.48 -9.16
N LYS A 387 12.30 10.14 -8.70
CA LYS A 387 12.25 11.16 -7.63
C LYS A 387 11.31 12.34 -7.96
N ASP A 388 11.03 12.59 -9.24
CA ASP A 388 10.15 13.68 -9.71
C ASP A 388 8.65 13.35 -9.64
N TYR A 389 8.27 12.18 -9.13
CA TYR A 389 6.86 11.79 -9.02
C TYR A 389 6.05 12.81 -8.19
N ALA A 390 6.60 13.31 -7.08
CA ALA A 390 5.95 14.36 -6.30
C ALA A 390 5.90 15.69 -7.03
N VAL A 391 6.98 16.08 -7.75
CA VAL A 391 7.00 17.30 -8.59
C VAL A 391 5.84 17.28 -9.58
N THR A 392 5.62 16.13 -10.22
CA THR A 392 4.51 15.92 -11.16
C THR A 392 3.16 16.07 -10.46
N ALA A 393 2.96 15.43 -9.31
CA ALA A 393 1.71 15.50 -8.57
C ALA A 393 1.40 16.93 -8.08
N PHE A 394 2.39 17.68 -7.59
CA PHE A 394 2.21 19.08 -7.18
C PHE A 394 1.86 19.99 -8.36
N LYS A 395 2.49 19.81 -9.53
CA LYS A 395 2.14 20.57 -10.74
C LYS A 395 0.73 20.26 -11.24
N LEU A 396 0.31 19.00 -11.18
CA LEU A 396 -1.06 18.59 -11.51
C LEU A 396 -2.05 19.19 -10.49
N ALA A 397 -1.77 19.07 -9.20
CA ALA A 397 -2.61 19.63 -8.16
C ALA A 397 -2.76 21.15 -8.30
N GLU A 398 -1.67 21.87 -8.58
CA GLU A 398 -1.71 23.31 -8.88
C GLU A 398 -2.62 23.62 -10.09
N MET A 399 -2.52 22.83 -11.17
CA MET A 399 -3.33 23.00 -12.37
C MET A 399 -4.84 22.87 -12.10
N TYR A 400 -5.24 21.92 -11.25
CA TYR A 400 -6.65 21.63 -10.99
C TYR A 400 -7.23 22.29 -9.74
N SER A 401 -6.39 22.89 -8.90
CA SER A 401 -6.78 23.66 -7.72
C SER A 401 -7.55 24.95 -8.05
N ASN A 402 -8.20 25.54 -7.05
CA ASN A 402 -8.55 26.96 -7.07
C ASN A 402 -7.29 27.80 -6.74
N PRO A 403 -7.23 29.08 -7.16
CA PRO A 403 -6.06 29.94 -6.91
C PRO A 403 -5.63 30.04 -5.44
N ASP A 404 -6.59 29.96 -4.52
CA ASP A 404 -6.38 30.12 -3.08
C ASP A 404 -6.28 28.78 -2.33
N ASP A 405 -6.45 27.63 -3.02
CA ASP A 405 -6.31 26.33 -2.37
C ASP A 405 -4.83 26.07 -2.03
N LEU A 406 -4.58 25.29 -1.00
CA LEU A 406 -3.24 25.07 -0.44
C LEU A 406 -2.77 23.62 -0.62
N LEU A 407 -1.51 23.45 -1.01
CA LEU A 407 -0.93 22.16 -1.36
C LEU A 407 0.10 21.71 -0.30
N PHE A 408 -0.18 20.59 0.36
CA PHE A 408 0.61 20.05 1.44
C PHE A 408 1.31 18.74 1.03
N ILE A 409 2.47 18.50 1.64
CA ILE A 409 3.06 17.16 1.76
C ILE A 409 2.83 16.67 3.20
N ASN A 410 2.46 15.41 3.39
CA ASN A 410 2.11 14.87 4.72
C ASN A 410 2.93 13.61 5.02
N ASP A 411 3.33 13.42 6.28
CA ASP A 411 4.03 12.19 6.73
C ASP A 411 3.86 11.97 8.25
N TYR A 412 4.18 10.76 8.69
CA TYR A 412 4.17 10.33 10.08
C TYR A 412 5.57 10.12 10.64
N ASN A 413 5.65 9.96 11.96
CA ASN A 413 6.88 9.73 12.71
C ASN A 413 7.88 10.89 12.67
N LEU A 414 7.49 12.08 12.23
CA LEU A 414 8.38 13.24 12.22
C LEU A 414 8.78 13.66 13.65
N GLU A 415 7.88 13.41 14.59
CA GLU A 415 8.00 13.58 16.04
C GLU A 415 8.77 12.45 16.73
N TYR A 416 8.90 11.29 16.10
CA TYR A 416 9.67 10.16 16.64
C TYR A 416 11.09 10.07 16.08
N ASN A 417 11.24 10.44 14.81
CA ASN A 417 12.49 10.43 14.06
C ASN A 417 12.73 11.79 13.41
N LEU A 418 13.53 12.63 14.09
CA LEU A 418 13.86 13.98 13.63
C LEU A 418 14.68 13.99 12.34
N ASP A 419 15.37 12.91 12.00
CA ASP A 419 16.05 12.80 10.71
C ASP A 419 15.05 12.58 9.57
N LYS A 420 13.91 11.92 9.84
CA LYS A 420 12.79 11.84 8.89
C LYS A 420 12.12 13.21 8.72
N CYS A 421 11.97 13.98 9.79
CA CYS A 421 11.52 15.38 9.73
C CYS A 421 12.43 16.24 8.84
N LYS A 422 13.75 16.11 8.99
CA LYS A 422 14.70 16.81 8.11
C LYS A 422 14.65 16.29 6.67
N GLY A 423 14.48 14.98 6.48
CA GLY A 423 14.37 14.36 5.16
C GLY A 423 13.17 14.86 4.37
N ILE A 424 11.98 14.97 4.98
CA ILE A 424 10.81 15.53 4.29
C ILE A 424 11.01 17.02 3.99
N ILE A 425 11.65 17.80 4.87
CA ILE A 425 11.99 19.20 4.60
C ILE A 425 12.94 19.31 3.40
N GLU A 426 13.96 18.45 3.32
CA GLU A 426 14.87 18.40 2.17
C GLU A 426 14.13 18.02 0.88
N TYR A 427 13.19 17.09 0.96
CA TYR A 427 12.40 16.71 -0.20
C TYR A 427 11.43 17.81 -0.65
N VAL A 428 10.85 18.58 0.28
CA VAL A 428 10.09 19.80 -0.05
C VAL A 428 10.97 20.78 -0.81
N ASN A 429 12.17 21.07 -0.31
CA ASN A 429 13.11 21.97 -1.02
C ASN A 429 13.42 21.46 -2.42
N TYR A 430 13.66 20.15 -2.57
CA TYR A 430 13.88 19.54 -3.88
C TYR A 430 12.69 19.75 -4.82
N ILE A 431 11.46 19.53 -4.36
CA ILE A 431 10.24 19.70 -5.16
C ILE A 431 10.13 21.15 -5.68
N GLU A 432 10.43 22.11 -4.81
CA GLU A 432 10.39 23.54 -5.16
C GLU A 432 11.54 23.96 -6.09
N GLU A 433 12.73 23.39 -5.93
CA GLU A 433 13.85 23.57 -6.85
C GLU A 433 13.52 23.06 -8.27
N GLN A 434 12.68 22.04 -8.39
CA GLN A 434 12.14 21.56 -9.68
C GLN A 434 10.94 22.38 -10.19
N GLY A 435 10.60 23.48 -9.50
CA GLY A 435 9.62 24.48 -9.90
C GLY A 435 8.16 24.09 -9.63
N ALA A 436 7.89 23.18 -8.71
CA ALA A 436 6.53 22.92 -8.22
C ALA A 436 6.27 23.69 -6.91
N ARG A 437 5.02 24.08 -6.66
CA ARG A 437 4.62 24.81 -5.46
C ARG A 437 4.32 23.86 -4.30
N VAL A 438 4.91 24.09 -3.13
CA VAL A 438 4.53 23.41 -1.86
C VAL A 438 4.23 24.47 -0.80
N ASP A 439 2.98 24.57 -0.39
CA ASP A 439 2.52 25.61 0.54
C ASP A 439 2.70 25.21 2.01
N GLY A 440 2.63 23.91 2.29
CA GLY A 440 2.63 23.41 3.65
C GLY A 440 3.20 22.01 3.85
N ILE A 441 3.49 21.70 5.12
CA ILE A 441 3.94 20.41 5.60
C ILE A 441 2.96 19.93 6.69
N GLY A 442 2.37 18.77 6.47
CA GLY A 442 1.56 18.04 7.42
C GLY A 442 2.41 17.11 8.27
N THR A 443 2.09 17.04 9.56
CA THR A 443 2.62 16.02 10.48
C THR A 443 1.44 15.26 11.09
N GLN A 444 1.38 13.95 10.89
CA GLN A 444 0.24 13.14 11.31
C GLN A 444 0.04 13.17 12.83
N MET A 445 1.13 13.03 13.62
CA MET A 445 1.09 13.04 15.09
C MET A 445 0.25 11.91 15.71
N HIS A 446 0.43 10.68 15.20
CA HIS A 446 -0.11 9.48 15.84
C HIS A 446 0.74 9.08 17.06
N ILE A 447 0.41 9.63 18.22
CA ILE A 447 1.26 9.55 19.41
C ILE A 447 0.64 8.75 20.56
N ASN A 448 1.42 8.57 21.61
CA ASN A 448 1.00 8.03 22.91
C ASN A 448 1.32 9.00 24.05
N ILE A 449 0.71 8.81 25.21
CA ILE A 449 0.96 9.62 26.43
C ILE A 449 2.41 9.62 26.91
N ASP A 450 3.20 8.62 26.52
CA ASP A 450 4.62 8.46 26.85
C ASP A 450 5.57 8.93 25.72
N SER A 451 5.04 9.54 24.67
CA SER A 451 5.84 10.06 23.56
C SER A 451 6.79 11.15 24.03
N ASP A 452 7.96 11.22 23.38
CA ASP A 452 9.02 12.14 23.76
C ASP A 452 8.64 13.60 23.47
N LYS A 453 8.25 14.31 24.53
CA LYS A 453 7.89 15.72 24.50
C LYS A 453 9.00 16.61 23.93
N ALA A 454 10.28 16.29 24.16
CA ALA A 454 11.39 17.08 23.64
C ALA A 454 11.50 16.95 22.12
N LYS A 455 11.29 15.75 21.57
CA LYS A 455 11.27 15.56 20.11
C LYS A 455 10.05 16.23 19.45
N ILE A 456 8.88 16.18 20.08
CA ILE A 456 7.69 16.91 19.60
C ILE A 456 7.99 18.42 19.51
N THR A 457 8.59 18.99 20.57
CA THR A 457 9.03 20.40 20.57
C THR A 457 10.04 20.68 19.45
N GLU A 458 11.07 19.85 19.28
CA GLU A 458 12.09 20.04 18.25
C GLU A 458 11.51 19.92 16.84
N MET A 459 10.61 18.97 16.59
CA MET A 459 9.90 18.83 15.33
C MET A 459 9.13 20.11 14.98
N PHE A 460 8.34 20.67 15.91
CA PHE A 460 7.63 21.92 15.65
C PHE A 460 8.58 23.09 15.36
N GLN A 461 9.74 23.16 16.02
CA GLN A 461 10.76 24.17 15.73
C GLN A 461 11.35 24.01 14.32
N LEU A 462 11.68 22.78 13.92
CA LEU A 462 12.18 22.47 12.58
C LEU A 462 11.16 22.82 11.50
N LEU A 463 9.91 22.40 11.69
CA LEU A 463 8.82 22.69 10.78
C LEU A 463 8.55 24.20 10.68
N ALA A 464 8.47 24.91 11.81
CA ALA A 464 8.28 26.36 11.82
C ALA A 464 9.40 27.10 11.07
N ALA A 465 10.65 26.65 11.21
CA ALA A 465 11.82 27.28 10.56
C ALA A 465 11.78 27.22 9.03
N THR A 466 10.96 26.34 8.43
CA THR A 466 10.80 26.26 6.97
C THR A 466 10.08 27.45 6.36
N GLY A 467 9.30 28.21 7.15
CA GLY A 467 8.39 29.24 6.66
C GLY A 467 7.11 28.72 5.99
N LYS A 468 6.94 27.39 5.89
CA LYS A 468 5.74 26.73 5.33
C LYS A 468 4.58 26.76 6.31
N MET A 469 3.36 26.60 5.80
CA MET A 469 2.23 26.30 6.66
C MET A 469 2.38 24.92 7.28
N ILE A 470 2.08 24.82 8.56
CA ILE A 470 2.15 23.57 9.33
C ILE A 470 0.74 23.15 9.66
N LYS A 471 0.43 21.88 9.41
CA LYS A 471 -0.82 21.25 9.83
C LYS A 471 -0.47 20.03 10.69
N VAL A 472 -1.08 19.94 11.87
CA VAL A 472 -1.18 18.64 12.55
C VAL A 472 -2.37 17.91 11.92
N SER A 473 -2.11 16.90 11.09
CA SER A 473 -3.09 16.39 10.13
C SER A 473 -3.94 15.24 10.65
N GLU A 474 -3.46 14.47 11.64
CA GLU A 474 -4.10 13.22 12.06
C GLU A 474 -3.91 12.95 13.57
N LEU A 475 -4.01 13.97 14.42
CA LEU A 475 -3.73 13.82 15.85
C LEU A 475 -4.66 12.81 16.51
N ASP A 476 -4.05 11.78 17.09
CA ASP A 476 -4.67 10.88 18.06
C ASP A 476 -3.62 10.48 19.12
N ILE A 477 -4.08 10.26 20.35
CA ILE A 477 -3.17 10.02 21.48
C ILE A 477 -3.62 8.76 22.22
N GLY A 478 -2.84 7.69 22.12
CA GLY A 478 -3.09 6.45 22.86
C GLY A 478 -2.58 6.49 24.29
N VAL A 479 -3.20 5.69 25.15
CA VAL A 479 -2.82 5.53 26.57
C VAL A 479 -2.00 4.26 26.83
N GLY A 480 -1.61 3.55 25.77
CA GLY A 480 -0.82 2.30 25.86
C GLY A 480 -1.60 1.03 26.20
N VAL A 481 -2.92 1.12 26.43
CA VAL A 481 -3.80 -0.02 26.74
C VAL A 481 -5.14 0.07 26.00
N LYS A 482 -5.92 -1.02 26.00
CA LYS A 482 -7.27 -1.03 25.42
C LYS A 482 -8.26 -0.28 26.31
N THR A 483 -9.37 0.17 25.72
CA THR A 483 -10.40 0.95 26.41
C THR A 483 -10.94 0.25 27.66
N THR A 484 -11.02 -1.07 27.65
CA THR A 484 -11.47 -1.89 28.79
C THR A 484 -10.50 -1.90 29.98
N GLU A 485 -9.25 -1.50 29.77
CA GLU A 485 -8.17 -1.52 30.76
C GLU A 485 -7.74 -0.11 31.18
N ALA A 486 -8.21 0.92 30.46
CA ALA A 486 -7.91 2.30 30.77
C ALA A 486 -8.56 2.74 32.09
N ASN A 487 -7.88 3.64 32.79
CA ASN A 487 -8.32 4.18 34.08
C ASN A 487 -8.17 5.71 34.09
N GLU A 488 -8.63 6.34 35.16
CA GLU A 488 -8.64 7.80 35.30
C GLU A 488 -7.24 8.44 35.17
N GLU A 489 -6.20 7.82 35.74
CA GLU A 489 -4.82 8.34 35.68
C GLU A 489 -4.32 8.40 34.24
N LEU A 490 -4.62 7.37 33.45
CA LEU A 490 -4.29 7.34 32.03
C LEU A 490 -5.07 8.40 31.21
N TYR A 491 -6.33 8.66 31.55
CA TYR A 491 -7.10 9.72 30.89
C TYR A 491 -6.62 11.13 31.25
N VAL A 492 -6.14 11.34 32.47
CA VAL A 492 -5.49 12.60 32.86
C VAL A 492 -4.15 12.77 32.13
N ALA A 493 -3.34 11.71 32.00
CA ALA A 493 -2.11 11.78 31.20
C ALA A 493 -2.39 12.07 29.71
N GLN A 494 -3.49 11.53 29.17
CA GLN A 494 -3.96 11.83 27.82
C GLN A 494 -4.35 13.30 27.65
N GLU A 495 -5.10 13.85 28.60
CA GLU A 495 -5.44 15.27 28.66
C GLU A 495 -4.19 16.15 28.67
N GLU A 496 -3.22 15.87 29.54
CA GLU A 496 -1.97 16.62 29.63
C GLU A 496 -1.17 16.57 28.32
N MET A 497 -1.18 15.45 27.62
CA MET A 497 -0.49 15.33 26.33
C MET A 497 -1.21 16.11 25.21
N TYR A 498 -2.55 16.07 25.14
CA TYR A 498 -3.31 16.89 24.19
C TYR A 498 -3.02 18.37 24.42
N LYS A 499 -3.10 18.84 25.68
CA LYS A 499 -2.77 20.21 26.04
C LYS A 499 -1.34 20.57 25.66
N PHE A 500 -0.38 19.70 25.96
CA PHE A 500 1.02 19.91 25.62
C PHE A 500 1.23 20.11 24.11
N VAL A 501 0.66 19.24 23.27
CA VAL A 501 0.79 19.35 21.81
C VAL A 501 0.20 20.66 21.30
N MET A 502 -0.99 21.04 21.79
CA MET A 502 -1.65 22.31 21.44
C MET A 502 -0.78 23.51 21.83
N ASP A 503 -0.29 23.54 23.07
CA ASP A 503 0.58 24.59 23.59
C ASP A 503 1.86 24.73 22.76
N GLN A 504 2.49 23.61 22.39
CA GLN A 504 3.70 23.62 21.54
C GLN A 504 3.38 24.16 20.15
N TYR A 505 2.31 23.69 19.50
CA TYR A 505 1.93 24.16 18.17
C TYR A 505 1.68 25.67 18.16
N PHE A 506 0.82 26.17 19.06
CA PHE A 506 0.47 27.59 19.09
C PHE A 506 1.64 28.50 19.51
N SER A 507 2.54 28.01 20.37
CA SER A 507 3.67 28.80 20.86
C SER A 507 4.86 28.82 19.90
N LEU A 508 5.12 27.71 19.19
CA LEU A 508 6.33 27.54 18.38
C LEU A 508 6.11 27.81 16.89
N VAL A 509 4.92 27.49 16.36
CA VAL A 509 4.58 27.75 14.96
C VAL A 509 4.06 29.18 14.86
N PRO A 510 4.66 30.07 14.04
CA PRO A 510 4.16 31.43 13.87
C PRO A 510 2.71 31.45 13.37
N LYS A 511 1.90 32.40 13.85
CA LYS A 511 0.46 32.49 13.54
C LYS A 511 0.13 32.45 12.04
N ALA A 512 0.99 33.01 11.18
CA ALA A 512 0.80 32.99 9.73
C ALA A 512 1.05 31.61 9.08
N GLN A 513 1.74 30.70 9.79
CA GLN A 513 2.02 29.34 9.36
C GLN A 513 1.05 28.32 9.98
N GLN A 514 0.18 28.72 10.93
CA GLN A 514 -0.72 27.79 11.61
C GLN A 514 -1.94 27.48 10.72
N TYR A 515 -1.88 26.42 9.91
CA TYR A 515 -3.04 26.01 9.10
C TYR A 515 -4.12 25.36 9.96
N GLY A 516 -3.76 24.43 10.85
CA GLY A 516 -4.78 23.73 11.62
C GLY A 516 -4.31 22.48 12.34
N ILE A 517 -5.24 21.93 13.13
CA ILE A 517 -5.08 20.66 13.83
C ILE A 517 -6.32 19.81 13.55
N THR A 518 -6.14 18.61 13.03
CA THR A 518 -7.21 17.63 12.83
C THR A 518 -7.11 16.55 13.91
N ILE A 519 -8.23 16.27 14.58
CA ILE A 519 -8.38 15.13 15.49
C ILE A 519 -8.81 13.93 14.66
N TRP A 520 -7.93 12.94 14.48
CA TRP A 520 -8.15 11.85 13.51
C TRP A 520 -9.31 10.93 13.89
N SER A 521 -9.43 10.66 15.19
CA SER A 521 -10.52 9.87 15.76
C SER A 521 -11.22 10.69 16.83
N PRO A 522 -12.33 11.39 16.52
CA PRO A 522 -13.05 12.15 17.53
C PRO A 522 -13.51 11.25 18.68
N THR A 523 -14.03 10.07 18.38
CA THR A 523 -14.36 9.06 19.39
C THR A 523 -13.22 8.05 19.58
N ASP A 524 -13.23 7.37 20.73
CA ASP A 524 -12.42 6.17 20.95
C ASP A 524 -12.61 5.15 19.82
N SER A 525 -11.53 4.44 19.49
CA SER A 525 -11.50 3.55 18.35
C SER A 525 -12.21 2.23 18.70
N PRO A 526 -13.22 1.81 17.91
CA PRO A 526 -13.93 0.57 18.18
C PRO A 526 -13.02 -0.64 18.02
N ALA A 527 -13.34 -1.73 18.71
CA ALA A 527 -12.58 -2.98 18.62
C ALA A 527 -12.52 -3.58 17.18
N SER A 528 -13.46 -3.19 16.31
CA SER A 528 -13.51 -3.59 14.90
C SER A 528 -12.77 -2.66 13.95
N SER A 529 -12.17 -1.57 14.45
CA SER A 529 -11.45 -0.61 13.61
C SER A 529 -10.21 -1.25 12.97
N SER A 530 -9.87 -0.84 11.75
CA SER A 530 -8.57 -1.15 11.15
C SER A 530 -7.44 -0.28 11.72
N TRP A 531 -7.78 0.82 12.41
CA TRP A 531 -6.83 1.77 12.99
C TRP A 531 -6.96 1.79 14.52
N ARG A 532 -5.88 1.46 15.23
CA ARG A 532 -5.79 1.47 16.71
C ARG A 532 -6.98 0.78 17.40
N ALA A 533 -7.34 -0.41 16.92
CA ALA A 533 -8.55 -1.12 17.32
C ALA A 533 -8.72 -1.26 18.84
N GLY A 534 -9.84 -0.76 19.37
CA GLY A 534 -10.18 -0.86 20.79
C GLY A 534 -9.34 0.00 21.73
N GLU A 535 -8.63 1.01 21.22
CA GLU A 535 -7.85 1.95 22.03
C GLU A 535 -8.61 3.25 22.29
N PRO A 536 -8.47 3.85 23.50
CA PRO A 536 -9.23 5.02 23.84
C PRO A 536 -8.52 6.30 23.41
N ILE A 537 -8.44 6.53 22.10
CA ILE A 537 -7.64 7.58 21.47
C ILE A 537 -8.39 8.91 21.26
N GLY A 538 -9.71 8.92 21.40
CA GLY A 538 -10.55 10.07 21.05
C GLY A 538 -10.79 11.04 22.20
N LEU A 539 -11.44 12.16 21.89
CA LEU A 539 -11.91 13.14 22.86
C LEU A 539 -13.25 12.74 23.49
N TRP A 540 -13.98 11.85 22.82
CA TRP A 540 -15.19 11.20 23.32
C TRP A 540 -14.98 9.69 23.42
N THR A 541 -15.71 9.03 24.32
CA THR A 541 -15.88 7.57 24.28
C THR A 541 -16.64 7.16 23.01
N GLU A 542 -16.65 5.86 22.65
CA GLU A 542 -17.54 5.31 21.62
C GLU A 542 -19.02 5.66 21.83
N GLY A 543 -19.45 5.84 23.10
CA GLY A 543 -20.79 6.25 23.48
C GLY A 543 -21.04 7.77 23.48
N PHE A 544 -20.21 8.55 22.77
CA PHE A 544 -20.34 10.01 22.65
C PHE A 544 -20.26 10.81 23.96
N THR A 545 -19.71 10.21 25.02
CA THR A 545 -19.44 10.90 26.30
C THR A 545 -18.07 11.57 26.24
N ARG A 546 -17.99 12.87 26.59
CA ARG A 546 -16.72 13.62 26.63
C ARG A 546 -15.76 13.01 27.65
N LYS A 547 -14.49 12.91 27.27
CA LYS A 547 -13.37 12.46 28.11
C LYS A 547 -12.56 13.64 28.63
N PRO A 548 -11.69 13.45 29.65
CA PRO A 548 -10.75 14.49 30.11
C PRO A 548 -9.90 15.10 28.97
N ALA A 549 -9.55 14.29 27.97
CA ALA A 549 -8.89 14.76 26.74
C ALA A 549 -9.59 15.95 26.06
N TYR A 550 -10.94 16.03 26.11
CA TYR A 550 -11.70 17.17 25.60
C TYR A 550 -11.31 18.49 26.28
N ARG A 551 -11.16 18.46 27.62
CA ARG A 551 -10.73 19.63 28.39
C ARG A 551 -9.31 20.05 28.01
N GLY A 552 -8.38 19.10 27.85
CA GLY A 552 -7.01 19.39 27.43
C GLY A 552 -6.94 20.11 26.07
N VAL A 553 -7.83 19.74 25.13
CA VAL A 553 -7.96 20.46 23.84
C VAL A 553 -8.54 21.87 24.05
N VAL A 554 -9.61 22.01 24.86
CA VAL A 554 -10.20 23.32 25.18
C VAL A 554 -9.17 24.28 25.78
N GLU A 555 -8.42 23.82 26.79
CA GLU A 555 -7.37 24.62 27.44
C GLU A 555 -6.27 25.00 26.45
N GLY A 556 -5.83 24.06 25.61
CA GLY A 556 -4.82 24.31 24.58
C GLY A 556 -5.26 25.29 23.48
N LEU A 557 -6.57 25.37 23.19
CA LEU A 557 -7.15 26.38 22.29
C LEU A 557 -7.27 27.77 22.94
N GLY A 558 -6.99 27.90 24.24
CA GLY A 558 -7.12 29.15 24.99
C GLY A 558 -8.46 29.31 25.70
N GLY A 559 -9.26 28.24 25.85
CA GLY A 559 -10.38 28.18 26.77
C GLY A 559 -9.90 28.36 28.22
N ILE A 560 -10.67 29.10 29.02
CA ILE A 560 -10.30 29.53 30.39
C ILE A 560 -9.77 28.35 31.21
N ASP A 561 -8.64 28.57 31.92
CA ASP A 561 -8.10 27.68 32.95
C ASP A 561 -9.21 27.35 33.98
N ILE A 562 -9.75 26.14 33.92
CA ILE A 562 -10.79 25.66 34.84
C ILE A 562 -10.10 25.07 36.09
N ASN A 563 -9.33 25.91 36.80
CA ASN A 563 -8.67 25.53 38.05
C ASN A 563 -9.65 25.44 39.22
#